data_AF-A0A8H5GJK7-F1
#
_entry.id   AF-A0A8H5GJK7-F1
#
_cell.length_a   1.000
_cell.length_b   1.000
_cell.length_c   1.000
_cell.angle_alpha   90.00
_cell.angle_beta   90.00
_cell.angle_gamma   90.00
#
_symmetry.space_group_name_H-M   'P 1'
#
loop_
_entity.id
_entity.type
_entity.pdbx_description
1 polymer ?
#
loop_
_entity_poly.entity_id
_entity_poly.type
_entity_poly.pdbx_seq_one_letter_code
_entity_poly.pdbx_strand_id
1 'polypeptide(L)'
;MVFICKKCKKAFRKDMENYEESDEFCPHCDNHYVIEAKTPQAVVGVEAEDARIDSRMIKDERMKQTQRSAFELTPDEEAELLGV
;
A
#
# COMPACT_ATOMS: atom_id res chain seq x y z
N MET A 1 -29.21 18.80 7.76
CA MET A 1 -28.89 17.70 6.80
C MET A 1 -29.67 16.44 7.16
N VAL A 2 -29.88 15.52 6.21
CA VAL A 2 -30.58 14.25 6.41
C VAL A 2 -29.63 13.10 6.10
N PHE A 3 -29.45 12.18 7.03
CA PHE A 3 -28.51 11.06 6.92
C PHE A 3 -29.22 9.73 7.17
N ILE A 4 -28.57 8.64 6.76
CA ILE A 4 -29.01 7.28 7.04
C ILE A 4 -27.90 6.51 7.77
N CYS A 5 -28.22 5.90 8.91
CA CYS A 5 -27.23 5.16 9.69
C CYS A 5 -26.93 3.79 9.06
N LYS A 6 -25.64 3.45 8.90
CA LYS A 6 -25.21 2.17 8.31
C LYS A 6 -25.58 0.94 9.15
N LYS A 7 -25.51 1.04 10.49
CA LYS A 7 -25.87 -0.07 11.39
C LYS A 7 -27.38 -0.30 11.45
N CYS A 8 -28.15 0.77 11.60
CA CYS A 8 -29.57 0.68 11.98
C CYS A 8 -30.53 0.99 10.84
N LYS A 9 -30.02 1.47 9.69
CA LYS A 9 -30.76 1.80 8.47
C LYS A 9 -31.91 2.80 8.65
N LYS A 10 -31.99 3.44 9.82
CA LYS A 10 -32.95 4.52 10.12
C LYS A 10 -32.41 5.84 9.59
N ALA A 11 -33.30 6.62 8.98
CA ALA A 11 -33.02 7.99 8.58
C ALA A 11 -33.13 8.91 9.79
N PHE A 12 -32.18 9.82 9.94
CA PHE A 12 -32.19 10.86 10.98
C PHE A 12 -31.84 12.21 10.37
N ARG A 13 -32.27 13.28 11.03
CA ARG A 13 -31.95 14.66 10.64
C ARG A 13 -31.05 15.27 11.68
N LYS A 14 -30.00 15.96 11.22
CA LYS A 14 -29.09 16.68 12.08
C LYS A 14 -28.86 18.09 11.54
N ASP A 15 -28.97 19.08 12.40
CA ASP A 15 -28.67 20.47 12.08
C ASP A 15 -27.16 20.67 12.10
N MET A 16 -26.59 21.20 11.03
CA MET A 16 -25.13 21.34 10.85
C MET A 16 -24.64 22.73 11.27
N GLU A 17 -25.55 23.63 11.67
CA GLU A 17 -25.20 24.98 12.11
C GLU A 17 -24.62 24.98 13.54
N ASN A 18 -25.04 24.04 14.38
CA ASN A 18 -24.45 23.80 15.69
C ASN A 18 -23.99 22.34 15.77
N TYR A 19 -22.68 22.13 15.75
CA TYR A 19 -22.06 20.81 15.70
C TYR A 19 -21.26 20.56 16.97
N GLU A 20 -21.72 19.63 17.80
CA GLU A 20 -21.09 19.24 19.06
C GLU A 20 -20.57 17.79 19.00
N GLU A 21 -19.66 17.39 19.88
CA GLU A 21 -19.05 16.04 19.87
C GLU A 21 -20.08 14.91 20.08
N SER A 22 -21.20 15.21 20.75
CA SER A 22 -22.32 14.25 20.89
C SER A 22 -23.02 13.96 19.55
N ASP A 23 -22.81 14.82 18.57
CA ASP A 23 -23.48 14.73 17.27
C ASP A 23 -22.80 13.79 16.32
N GLU A 24 -21.60 13.31 16.64
CA GLU A 24 -20.87 12.35 15.81
C GLU A 24 -21.53 10.96 15.78
N PHE A 25 -22.54 10.75 16.63
CA PHE A 25 -23.23 9.49 16.81
C PHE A 25 -24.66 9.53 16.25
N CYS A 26 -25.10 8.39 15.72
CA CYS A 26 -26.49 8.22 15.33
C CYS A 26 -27.40 8.15 16.58
N PRO A 27 -28.46 8.98 16.68
CA PRO A 27 -29.35 9.04 17.85
C PRO A 27 -30.19 7.77 18.08
N HIS A 28 -30.12 6.79 17.17
CA HIS A 28 -30.90 5.56 17.27
C HIS A 28 -30.11 4.36 17.79
N CYS A 29 -28.78 4.38 17.70
CA CYS A 29 -27.95 3.22 18.05
C CYS A 29 -26.48 3.53 18.27
N ASP A 30 -26.15 4.79 18.56
CA ASP A 30 -24.82 5.26 18.94
C ASP A 30 -23.71 4.86 17.95
N ASN A 31 -24.07 4.74 16.68
CA ASN A 31 -23.06 4.50 15.65
C ASN A 31 -22.35 5.80 15.32
N HIS A 32 -21.05 5.86 15.60
CA HIS A 32 -20.18 6.94 15.14
C HIS A 32 -20.16 6.97 13.61
N TYR A 33 -20.60 8.07 13.02
CA TYR A 33 -20.71 8.21 11.56
C TYR A 33 -19.61 9.08 10.97
N VAL A 34 -18.84 9.77 11.80
CA VAL A 34 -17.69 10.59 11.39
C VAL A 34 -16.47 9.71 11.34
N ILE A 35 -16.02 9.32 10.16
CA ILE A 35 -14.85 8.43 10.03
C ILE A 35 -13.63 9.30 9.74
N GLU A 36 -12.51 9.01 10.40
CA GLU A 36 -11.24 9.67 10.12
C GLU A 36 -10.83 9.51 8.65
N ALA A 37 -10.31 10.59 8.08
CA ALA A 37 -9.82 10.57 6.71
C ALA A 37 -8.61 9.63 6.60
N LYS A 38 -8.71 8.63 5.71
CA LYS A 38 -7.58 7.75 5.40
C LYS A 38 -6.54 8.52 4.61
N THR A 39 -5.32 8.65 5.14
CA THR A 39 -4.18 9.21 4.41
C THR A 39 -3.56 8.14 3.51
N PRO A 40 -3.17 8.49 2.26
CA PRO A 40 -2.46 7.55 1.42
C PRO A 40 -1.08 7.26 2.03
N GLN A 41 -0.88 6.03 2.47
CA GLN A 41 0.44 5.55 2.90
C GLN A 41 1.23 5.14 1.66
N ALA A 42 2.47 5.59 1.57
CA ALA A 42 3.38 5.17 0.51
C ALA A 42 3.74 3.69 0.73
N VAL A 43 2.95 2.80 0.12
CA VAL A 43 3.22 1.37 0.10
C VAL A 43 3.96 1.07 -1.20
N VAL A 44 5.16 0.51 -1.08
CA VAL A 44 5.88 -0.06 -2.24
C VAL A 44 5.18 -1.37 -2.60
N GLY A 45 4.28 -1.32 -3.57
CA GLY A 45 3.72 -2.52 -4.18
C GLY A 45 4.73 -3.11 -5.16
N VAL A 46 5.06 -4.39 -5.01
CA VAL A 46 5.77 -5.14 -6.06
C VAL A 46 4.70 -5.67 -7.00
N GLU A 47 4.59 -5.09 -8.19
CA GLU A 47 3.69 -5.57 -9.24
C GLU A 47 4.28 -6.85 -9.84
N ALA A 48 4.00 -7.99 -9.21
CA ALA A 48 4.27 -9.30 -9.79
C ALA A 48 3.05 -9.70 -10.65
N GLU A 49 3.17 -9.56 -11.98
CA GLU A 49 2.21 -10.13 -12.93
C GLU A 49 2.28 -11.68 -12.92
N ASP A 50 1.46 -12.32 -13.76
CA ASP A 50 1.45 -13.79 -13.90
C ASP A 50 2.87 -14.32 -14.17
N ALA A 51 3.31 -15.24 -13.32
CA ALA A 51 4.59 -15.94 -13.39
C ALA A 51 4.93 -16.55 -14.77
N ARG A 52 3.91 -16.88 -15.57
CA ARG A 52 4.06 -17.43 -16.93
C ARG A 52 4.39 -16.37 -17.98
N ILE A 53 3.99 -15.12 -17.74
CA ILE A 53 4.22 -13.98 -18.65
C ILE A 53 5.50 -13.26 -18.22
N ASP A 54 5.69 -13.09 -16.92
CA ASP A 54 6.86 -12.42 -16.35
C ASP A 54 7.53 -13.29 -15.28
N SER A 55 8.62 -13.96 -15.67
CA SER A 55 9.42 -14.80 -14.77
C SER A 55 10.54 -14.04 -14.04
N ARG A 56 10.59 -12.70 -14.11
CA ARG A 56 11.66 -11.90 -13.47
C ARG A 56 11.72 -12.06 -11.95
N MET A 57 10.60 -12.40 -11.32
CA MET A 57 10.50 -12.62 -9.87
C MET A 57 10.75 -14.07 -9.45
N ILE A 58 11.00 -14.99 -10.40
CA ILE A 58 11.22 -16.42 -10.13
C ILE A 58 12.67 -16.78 -10.38
N LYS A 59 13.31 -17.33 -9.35
CA LYS A 59 14.69 -17.83 -9.45
C LYS A 59 14.68 -19.25 -10.05
N ASP A 60 15.22 -19.42 -11.26
CA ASP A 60 15.48 -20.75 -11.85
C ASP A 60 16.89 -21.23 -11.44
N GLU A 61 16.97 -22.37 -10.73
CA GLU A 61 18.22 -22.95 -10.25
C GLU A 61 19.04 -23.65 -11.33
N ARG A 62 18.49 -23.88 -12.53
CA ARG A 62 19.19 -24.52 -13.65
C ARG A 62 20.04 -23.54 -14.45
N MET A 63 19.76 -22.25 -14.34
CA MET A 63 20.54 -21.22 -15.01
C MET A 63 21.84 -20.99 -14.23
N LYS A 64 22.99 -21.02 -14.94
CA LYS A 64 24.28 -20.68 -14.36
C LYS A 64 24.22 -19.22 -13.91
N GLN A 65 24.15 -18.98 -12.60
CA GLN A 65 24.26 -17.63 -12.05
C GLN A 65 25.65 -17.10 -12.41
N THR A 66 25.70 -16.14 -13.31
CA THR A 66 26.87 -15.28 -13.45
C THR A 66 26.88 -14.39 -12.22
N GLN A 67 27.55 -14.84 -11.15
CA GLN A 67 27.97 -13.95 -10.08
C GLN A 67 29.05 -13.04 -10.68
N ARG A 68 28.61 -11.94 -11.30
CA ARG A 68 29.46 -10.78 -11.55
C ARG A 68 29.00 -9.71 -10.60
N SER A 69 29.30 -9.92 -9.32
CA SER A 69 29.28 -8.80 -8.39
C SER A 69 30.53 -7.97 -8.68
N ALA A 70 30.40 -6.65 -8.72
CA ALA A 70 31.56 -5.76 -8.86
C ALA A 70 32.53 -5.83 -7.66
N PHE A 71 32.23 -6.67 -6.66
CA PHE A 71 33.01 -6.89 -5.44
C PHE A 71 33.77 -8.23 -5.44
N GLU A 72 33.58 -9.07 -6.46
CA GLU A 72 34.26 -10.38 -6.62
C GLU A 72 35.13 -10.41 -7.89
N LEU A 73 35.56 -9.25 -8.39
CA LEU A 73 36.56 -9.19 -9.46
C LEU A 73 37.92 -9.54 -8.87
N THR A 74 38.70 -10.37 -9.56
CA THR A 74 40.10 -10.55 -9.20
C THR A 74 40.87 -9.27 -9.52
N PRO A 75 41.97 -8.95 -8.80
CA PRO A 75 42.75 -7.73 -9.04
C PRO A 75 43.20 -7.58 -10.51
N ASP A 76 43.41 -8.72 -11.19
CA ASP A 76 43.79 -8.77 -12.60
C ASP A 76 42.63 -8.35 -13.53
N GLU A 77 41.38 -8.71 -13.22
CA GLU A 77 40.19 -8.34 -13.99
C GLU A 77 39.82 -6.86 -13.78
N GLU A 78 40.07 -6.32 -12.58
CA GLU A 78 39.88 -4.89 -12.29
C GLU A 78 40.86 -4.01 -13.07
N ALA A 79 42.13 -4.42 -13.19
CA ALA A 79 43.14 -3.72 -13.96
C ALA A 79 42.80 -3.68 -15.46
N GLU A 80 42.32 -4.80 -16.01
CA GLU A 80 41.88 -4.89 -17.41
C GLU A 80 40.65 -4.00 -17.69
N LEU A 81 39.76 -3.84 -16.71
CA LEU A 81 38.59 -2.96 -16.82
C LEU A 81 38.95 -1.46 -16.72
N LEU A 82 39.95 -1.12 -15.90
CA LEU A 82 40.38 0.27 -15.67
C LEU A 82 41.41 0.77 -16.68
N GLY A 83 41.95 -0.12 -17.52
CA GLY A 83 42.85 0.25 -18.62
C GLY A 83 44.17 0.88 -18.16
N VAL A 84 44.65 0.51 -16.97
CA VAL A 84 45.94 0.93 -16.38
C VAL A 84 46.88 -0.26 -16.31
#